data_AF-D1BKX6-F1
#
_entry.id   AF-D1BKX6-F1
#
_cell.length_a   1.000
_cell.length_b   1.000
_cell.length_c   1.000
_cell.angle_alpha   90.00
_cell.angle_beta   90.00
_cell.angle_gamma   90.00
#
_symmetry.space_group_name_H-M   'P 1'
#
loop_
_entity.id
_entity.type
_entity.pdbx_description
1 polymer ?
#
loop_
_entity_poly.entity_id
_entity_poly.type
_entity_poly.pdbx_seq_one_letter_code
_entity_poly.pdbx_strand_id
1 'polypeptide(L)'
;MTLTTARQALHDRCEALPRSQATGDGGLTVAELATHGLWVGLHSGVVPGDEDVVQPVLAQVLRLAGLDSAPVPLAAAVTGTTDPVVDLDRPILCASLELMEEPGATTITLDDVAHRAHVSLASLRSTFVDVQQLLADQIAFVADDAAVDALPPDLPAAQARVADQVNAFHSDPRATATLRLLTLTGLTRQAARSCVDTDLYDAVAAVEDPTQAAPLRVALLALDALALSGETSLPADAHDIVVRLVNQAG
;
A
#
# COMPACT_ATOMS: atom_id res chain seq x y z
N MET A 1 -11.96 -1.32 21.75
CA MET A 1 -12.50 0.00 21.35
C MET A 1 -13.88 -0.22 20.71
N THR A 2 -14.88 0.67 20.89
CA THR A 2 -16.22 0.50 20.26
C THR A 2 -16.26 1.23 18.90
N LEU A 3 -17.23 0.90 18.03
CA LEU A 3 -17.45 1.58 16.74
C LEU A 3 -17.52 3.11 16.90
N THR A 4 -18.26 3.60 17.91
CA THR A 4 -18.37 5.03 18.21
C THR A 4 -17.01 5.64 18.54
N THR A 5 -16.16 4.94 19.30
CA THR A 5 -14.82 5.40 19.63
C THR A 5 -13.88 5.39 18.42
N ALA A 6 -13.95 4.38 17.55
CA ALA A 6 -13.15 4.34 16.31
C ALA A 6 -13.51 5.50 15.36
N ARG A 7 -14.81 5.78 15.23
CA ARG A 7 -15.31 6.93 14.45
C ARG A 7 -14.83 8.24 15.02
N GLN A 8 -14.94 8.42 16.34
CA GLN A 8 -14.46 9.62 16.99
C GLN A 8 -12.94 9.80 16.79
N ALA A 9 -12.15 8.74 16.96
CA ALA A 9 -10.71 8.79 16.74
C ALA A 9 -10.34 9.17 15.29
N LEU A 10 -11.04 8.60 14.29
CA LEU A 10 -10.83 8.97 12.88
C LEU A 10 -11.25 10.42 12.59
N HIS A 11 -12.36 10.86 13.17
CA HIS A 11 -12.81 12.24 13.04
C HIS A 11 -11.80 13.22 13.64
N ASP A 12 -11.32 12.95 14.85
CA ASP A 12 -10.34 13.79 15.54
C ASP A 12 -9.01 13.85 14.77
N ARG A 13 -8.53 12.70 14.24
CA ARG A 13 -7.35 12.65 13.37
C ARG A 13 -7.53 13.52 12.11
N CYS A 14 -8.71 13.48 11.49
CA CYS A 14 -9.00 14.28 10.32
C CYS A 14 -9.11 15.77 10.63
N GLU A 15 -9.81 16.17 11.70
CA GLU A 15 -9.94 17.59 12.10
C GLU A 15 -8.61 18.20 12.57
N ALA A 16 -7.68 17.40 13.06
CA ALA A 16 -6.33 17.86 13.40
C ALA A 16 -5.49 18.26 12.18
N LEU A 17 -5.88 17.86 10.96
CA LEU A 17 -5.17 18.20 9.73
C LEU A 17 -5.58 19.60 9.22
N PRO A 18 -4.61 20.51 9.01
CA PRO A 18 -4.82 21.72 8.24
C PRO A 18 -5.51 21.46 6.89
N ARG A 19 -6.52 22.27 6.59
CA ARG A 19 -7.19 22.25 5.28
C ARG A 19 -6.46 23.17 4.32
N SER A 20 -6.02 22.65 3.18
CA SER A 20 -5.48 23.46 2.07
C SER A 20 -6.59 23.81 1.07
N GLN A 21 -6.24 24.56 0.02
CA GLN A 21 -7.21 24.98 -0.99
C GLN A 21 -7.83 23.76 -1.71
N ALA A 22 -9.16 23.78 -1.88
CA ALA A 22 -9.86 22.74 -2.62
C ALA A 22 -9.36 22.65 -4.08
N THR A 23 -9.21 21.42 -4.57
CA THR A 23 -8.70 21.15 -5.92
C THR A 23 -9.82 20.86 -6.92
N GLY A 24 -10.99 20.43 -6.43
CA GLY A 24 -12.10 19.94 -7.24
C GLY A 24 -12.07 18.43 -7.43
N ASP A 25 -11.01 17.77 -6.97
CA ASP A 25 -10.72 16.34 -7.17
C ASP A 25 -10.61 15.59 -5.82
N GLY A 26 -11.25 16.08 -4.76
CA GLY A 26 -11.14 15.50 -3.42
C GLY A 26 -11.45 13.99 -3.34
N GLY A 27 -12.43 13.51 -4.12
CA GLY A 27 -12.74 12.08 -4.20
C GLY A 27 -11.59 11.25 -4.77
N LEU A 28 -10.95 11.73 -5.85
CA LEU A 28 -9.79 11.08 -6.46
C LEU A 28 -8.57 11.11 -5.54
N THR A 29 -8.36 12.23 -4.85
CA THR A 29 -7.27 12.37 -3.86
C THR A 29 -7.39 11.32 -2.75
N VAL A 30 -8.59 11.16 -2.18
CA VAL A 30 -8.83 10.14 -1.15
C VAL A 30 -8.71 8.72 -1.72
N ALA A 31 -9.16 8.49 -2.96
CA ALA A 31 -9.03 7.20 -3.63
C ALA A 31 -7.56 6.80 -3.86
N GLU A 32 -6.72 7.71 -4.36
CA GLU A 32 -5.27 7.47 -4.54
C GLU A 32 -4.59 7.20 -3.19
N LEU A 33 -4.86 8.03 -2.16
CA LEU A 33 -4.31 7.85 -0.82
C LEU A 33 -4.74 6.52 -0.19
N ALA A 34 -6.03 6.17 -0.26
CA ALA A 34 -6.53 4.93 0.31
C ALA A 34 -5.94 3.69 -0.39
N THR A 35 -5.67 3.78 -1.69
CA THR A 35 -5.05 2.68 -2.44
C THR A 35 -3.60 2.47 -2.04
N HIS A 36 -2.82 3.55 -1.87
CA HIS A 36 -1.47 3.46 -1.29
C HIS A 36 -1.50 2.92 0.15
N GLY A 37 -2.42 3.44 0.97
CA GLY A 37 -2.60 2.98 2.34
C GLY A 37 -2.94 1.49 2.40
N LEU A 38 -3.75 0.99 1.46
CA LEU A 38 -4.10 -0.43 1.38
C LEU A 38 -2.88 -1.32 1.12
N TRP A 39 -1.99 -0.93 0.22
CA TRP A 39 -0.74 -1.66 0.00
C TRP A 39 0.11 -1.73 1.27
N VAL A 40 0.25 -0.60 1.99
CA VAL A 40 0.99 -0.56 3.25
C VAL A 40 0.30 -1.39 4.35
N GLY A 41 -1.02 -1.32 4.42
CA GLY A 41 -1.83 -2.09 5.37
C GLY A 41 -1.73 -3.60 5.18
N LEU A 42 -1.74 -4.04 3.92
CA LEU A 42 -1.51 -5.44 3.55
C LEU A 42 -0.07 -5.86 3.83
N HIS A 43 0.91 -5.03 3.45
CA HIS A 43 2.33 -5.31 3.65
C HIS A 43 2.69 -5.47 5.14
N SER A 44 2.18 -4.59 6.00
CA SER A 44 2.36 -4.65 7.45
C SER A 44 1.55 -5.75 8.16
N GLY A 45 0.58 -6.35 7.46
CA GLY A 45 -0.36 -7.33 8.01
C GLY A 45 -1.35 -6.75 9.03
N VAL A 46 -1.63 -5.45 8.99
CA VAL A 46 -2.71 -4.84 9.80
C VAL A 46 -4.06 -4.87 9.07
N VAL A 47 -4.03 -4.95 7.74
CA VAL A 47 -5.19 -5.30 6.92
C VAL A 47 -5.02 -6.76 6.47
N PRO A 48 -5.95 -7.66 6.78
CA PRO A 48 -5.89 -9.02 6.28
C PRO A 48 -6.12 -9.05 4.76
N GLY A 49 -5.46 -9.99 4.08
CA GLY A 49 -5.58 -10.20 2.63
C GLY A 49 -6.89 -10.86 2.18
N ASP A 50 -7.89 -10.96 3.05
CA ASP A 50 -9.14 -11.64 2.74
C ASP A 50 -9.98 -10.86 1.72
N GLU A 51 -10.57 -11.56 0.74
CA GLU A 51 -11.40 -10.92 -0.29
C GLU A 51 -12.59 -10.15 0.32
N ASP A 52 -13.19 -10.68 1.40
CA ASP A 52 -14.30 -10.06 2.13
C ASP A 52 -13.90 -8.73 2.80
N VAL A 53 -12.61 -8.48 2.99
CA VAL A 53 -12.08 -7.24 3.57
C VAL A 53 -11.60 -6.29 2.48
N VAL A 54 -10.86 -6.81 1.51
CA VAL A 54 -10.18 -6.00 0.49
C VAL A 54 -11.14 -5.56 -0.62
N GLN A 55 -12.03 -6.43 -1.11
CA GLN A 55 -12.94 -6.06 -2.21
C GLN A 55 -13.90 -4.91 -1.85
N PRO A 56 -14.51 -4.86 -0.65
CA PRO A 56 -15.33 -3.71 -0.26
C PRO A 56 -14.56 -2.38 -0.21
N VAL A 57 -13.28 -2.42 0.17
CA VAL A 57 -12.40 -1.24 0.16
C VAL A 57 -12.15 -0.79 -1.27
N LEU A 58 -11.76 -1.69 -2.17
CA LEU A 58 -11.53 -1.38 -3.58
C LEU A 58 -12.81 -0.85 -4.27
N ALA A 59 -13.98 -1.45 -3.97
CA ALA A 59 -15.26 -0.97 -4.46
C ALA A 59 -15.59 0.46 -3.99
N GLN A 60 -15.25 0.79 -2.74
CA GLN A 60 -15.43 2.14 -2.21
C GLN A 60 -14.43 3.14 -2.83
N VAL A 61 -13.18 2.74 -3.08
CA VAL A 61 -12.16 3.52 -3.81
C VAL A 61 -12.64 3.85 -5.23
N LEU A 62 -13.12 2.85 -5.97
CA LEU A 62 -13.65 3.05 -7.33
C LEU A 62 -14.86 3.99 -7.34
N ARG A 63 -15.76 3.85 -6.35
CA ARG A 63 -16.91 4.76 -6.20
C ARG A 63 -16.48 6.20 -5.95
N LEU A 64 -15.42 6.43 -5.16
CA LEU A 64 -14.87 7.78 -4.93
C LEU A 64 -14.26 8.37 -6.21
N ALA A 65 -13.67 7.53 -7.06
CA ALA A 65 -13.16 7.92 -8.37
C ALA A 65 -14.25 8.08 -9.45
N GLY A 66 -15.51 7.74 -9.14
CA GLY A 66 -16.61 7.75 -10.11
C GLY A 66 -16.49 6.65 -11.17
N LEU A 67 -15.89 5.52 -10.81
CA LEU A 67 -15.67 4.37 -11.66
C LEU A 67 -16.60 3.22 -11.26
N ASP A 68 -17.23 2.62 -12.26
CA ASP A 68 -17.94 1.36 -12.11
C ASP A 68 -17.00 0.21 -12.51
N SER A 69 -16.92 -0.84 -11.69
CA SER A 69 -16.26 -2.08 -12.09
C SER A 69 -17.06 -3.29 -11.61
N ALA A 70 -16.94 -4.38 -12.36
CA ALA A 70 -17.34 -5.68 -11.87
C ALA A 70 -16.33 -6.16 -10.81
N PRO A 71 -16.76 -7.00 -9.86
CA PRO A 71 -15.83 -7.67 -8.96
C PRO A 71 -14.90 -8.58 -9.76
N VAL A 72 -13.60 -8.46 -9.50
CA VAL A 72 -12.53 -9.27 -10.09
C VAL A 72 -11.79 -9.96 -8.93
N PRO A 73 -11.43 -11.25 -9.06
CA PRO A 73 -10.66 -11.95 -8.02
C PRO A 73 -9.36 -11.23 -7.68
N LEU A 74 -8.91 -11.35 -6.43
CA LEU A 74 -7.63 -10.77 -6.01
C LEU A 74 -6.45 -11.64 -6.43
N ALA A 75 -5.29 -11.02 -6.64
CA ALA A 75 -4.03 -11.71 -6.85
C ALA A 75 -3.63 -12.55 -5.63
N ALA A 76 -2.86 -13.63 -5.86
CA ALA A 76 -2.40 -14.52 -4.79
C ALA A 76 -1.47 -13.79 -3.80
N ALA A 77 -0.67 -12.85 -4.30
CA ALA A 77 0.18 -11.99 -3.47
C ALA A 77 -0.63 -11.05 -2.55
N VAL A 78 -1.82 -10.63 -2.96
CA VAL A 78 -2.72 -9.79 -2.13
C VAL A 78 -3.38 -10.64 -1.04
N THR A 79 -3.77 -11.88 -1.36
CA THR A 79 -4.41 -12.79 -0.40
C THR A 79 -3.44 -13.47 0.55
N GLY A 80 -2.13 -13.23 0.41
CA GLY A 80 -1.09 -13.88 1.20
C GLY A 80 -0.90 -15.36 0.85
N THR A 81 -1.49 -15.84 -0.25
CA THR A 81 -1.29 -17.21 -0.76
C THR A 81 0.14 -17.41 -1.26
N THR A 82 0.76 -16.34 -1.78
CA THR A 82 2.17 -16.29 -2.17
C THR A 82 2.90 -15.22 -1.36
N ASP A 83 4.11 -15.52 -0.89
CA ASP A 83 4.96 -14.52 -0.23
C ASP A 83 5.76 -13.75 -1.30
N PRO A 84 5.57 -12.42 -1.43
CA PRO A 84 6.31 -11.61 -2.40
C PRO A 84 7.82 -11.66 -2.22
N VAL A 85 8.33 -11.97 -1.02
CA VAL A 85 9.76 -12.07 -0.75
C VAL A 85 10.40 -13.29 -1.42
N VAL A 86 9.63 -14.38 -1.58
CA VAL A 86 10.13 -15.65 -2.10
C VAL A 86 10.16 -15.61 -3.64
N ASP A 87 11.36 -15.63 -4.21
CA ASP A 87 11.57 -15.71 -5.66
C ASP A 87 12.78 -16.60 -5.99
N LEU A 88 12.50 -17.89 -6.23
CA LEU A 88 13.56 -18.87 -6.51
C LEU A 88 14.26 -18.64 -7.85
N ASP A 89 13.59 -17.96 -8.79
CA ASP A 89 14.17 -17.62 -10.10
C ASP A 89 15.06 -16.37 -10.02
N ARG A 90 14.95 -15.59 -8.93
CA ARG A 90 15.71 -14.35 -8.70
C ARG A 90 16.40 -14.36 -7.33
N PRO A 91 17.41 -15.23 -7.13
CA PRO A 91 18.01 -15.47 -5.81
C PRO A 91 18.65 -14.22 -5.19
N ILE A 92 19.22 -13.32 -5.99
CA ILE A 92 19.83 -12.07 -5.48
C ILE A 92 18.75 -11.10 -4.96
N LEU A 93 17.60 -11.00 -5.65
CA LEU A 93 16.48 -10.18 -5.22
C LEU A 93 15.83 -10.77 -3.95
N CYS A 94 15.57 -12.08 -3.95
CA CYS A 94 15.06 -12.83 -2.79
C CYS A 94 15.94 -12.58 -1.55
N ALA A 95 17.26 -12.77 -1.69
CA ALA A 95 18.22 -12.53 -0.62
C ALA A 95 18.20 -11.08 -0.11
N SER A 96 18.10 -10.11 -1.02
CA SER A 96 18.07 -8.69 -0.64
C SER A 96 16.81 -8.35 0.16
N LEU A 97 15.64 -8.82 -0.29
CA LEU A 97 14.36 -8.66 0.40
C LEU A 97 14.37 -9.33 1.77
N GLU A 98 14.84 -10.58 1.88
CA GLU A 98 14.95 -11.28 3.16
C GLU A 98 15.84 -10.54 4.15
N LEU A 99 17.01 -10.07 3.72
CA LEU A 99 17.94 -9.32 4.56
C LEU A 99 17.35 -7.96 5.00
N MET A 100 16.51 -7.33 4.19
CA MET A 100 15.80 -6.10 4.56
C MET A 100 14.70 -6.35 5.60
N GLU A 101 14.02 -7.50 5.52
CA GLU A 101 12.98 -7.88 6.48
C GLU A 101 13.56 -8.44 7.80
N GLU A 102 14.87 -8.67 7.89
CA GLU A 102 15.51 -9.18 9.10
C GLU A 102 15.50 -8.15 10.26
N PRO A 103 14.91 -8.49 11.42
CA PRO A 103 14.87 -7.59 12.56
C PRO A 103 16.27 -7.21 13.05
N GLY A 104 16.54 -5.89 13.15
CA GLY A 104 17.79 -5.37 13.70
C GLY A 104 18.96 -5.31 12.72
N ALA A 105 18.77 -5.69 11.46
CA ALA A 105 19.76 -5.45 10.41
C ALA A 105 19.80 -3.94 10.07
N THR A 106 20.83 -3.23 10.53
CA THR A 106 20.98 -1.79 10.24
C THR A 106 21.71 -1.50 8.93
N THR A 107 22.46 -2.48 8.42
CA THR A 107 23.30 -2.33 7.22
C THR A 107 23.44 -3.66 6.50
N ILE A 108 22.95 -3.72 5.27
CA ILE A 108 23.15 -4.85 4.35
C ILE A 108 24.44 -4.63 3.58
N THR A 109 25.22 -5.68 3.34
CA THR A 109 26.41 -5.63 2.48
C THR A 109 26.28 -6.57 1.29
N LEU A 110 27.13 -6.38 0.27
CA LEU A 110 27.22 -7.34 -0.85
C LEU A 110 27.65 -8.75 -0.40
N ASP A 111 28.39 -8.87 0.70
CA ASP A 111 28.79 -10.15 1.25
C ASP A 111 27.59 -10.91 1.84
N ASP A 112 26.74 -10.20 2.59
CA ASP A 112 25.50 -10.75 3.14
C ASP A 112 24.58 -11.25 2.03
N VAL A 113 24.39 -10.43 0.98
CA VAL A 113 23.57 -10.80 -0.18
C VAL A 113 24.17 -11.99 -0.93
N ALA A 114 25.48 -12.00 -1.16
CA ALA A 114 26.15 -13.12 -1.83
C ALA A 114 25.97 -14.43 -1.06
N HIS A 115 26.17 -14.38 0.25
CA HIS A 115 26.04 -15.51 1.13
C HIS A 115 24.62 -16.07 1.12
N ARG A 116 23.61 -15.19 1.27
CA ARG A 116 22.20 -15.58 1.30
C ARG A 116 21.70 -16.10 -0.05
N ALA A 117 22.09 -15.46 -1.15
CA ALA A 117 21.74 -15.89 -2.50
C ALA A 117 22.53 -17.12 -2.97
N HIS A 118 23.48 -17.62 -2.18
CA HIS A 118 24.41 -18.69 -2.54
C HIS A 118 25.16 -18.42 -3.86
N VAL A 119 25.55 -17.16 -4.09
CA VAL A 119 26.33 -16.74 -5.25
C VAL A 119 27.74 -16.30 -4.83
N SER A 120 28.67 -16.25 -5.79
CA SER A 120 30.01 -15.77 -5.47
C SER A 120 30.03 -14.25 -5.28
N LEU A 121 30.66 -13.78 -4.19
CA LEU A 121 30.88 -12.35 -3.97
C LEU A 121 31.67 -11.70 -5.12
N ALA A 122 32.62 -12.44 -5.71
CA ALA A 122 33.38 -11.97 -6.86
C ALA A 122 32.49 -11.70 -8.08
N SER A 123 31.46 -12.52 -8.29
CA SER A 123 30.46 -12.32 -9.35
C SER A 123 29.61 -11.08 -9.08
N LEU A 124 29.13 -10.87 -7.85
CA LEU A 124 28.38 -9.64 -7.53
C LEU A 124 29.25 -8.39 -7.73
N ARG A 125 30.49 -8.41 -7.23
CA ARG A 125 31.44 -7.29 -7.37
C ARG A 125 31.88 -7.02 -8.81
N SER A 126 31.67 -7.95 -9.73
CA SER A 126 31.93 -7.72 -11.15
C SER A 126 30.84 -6.87 -11.82
N THR A 127 29.64 -6.81 -11.24
CA THR A 127 28.48 -6.09 -11.76
C THR A 127 28.17 -4.83 -10.93
N PHE A 128 28.24 -4.95 -9.61
CA PHE A 128 27.84 -3.90 -8.67
C PHE A 128 29.05 -3.42 -7.87
N VAL A 129 29.22 -2.10 -7.82
CA VAL A 129 30.28 -1.43 -7.04
C VAL A 129 30.03 -1.64 -5.54
N ASP A 130 28.79 -1.48 -5.11
CA ASP A 130 28.36 -1.64 -3.73
C ASP A 130 26.90 -2.12 -3.65
N VAL A 131 26.41 -2.30 -2.42
CA VAL A 131 25.05 -2.74 -2.14
C VAL A 131 24.01 -1.68 -2.53
N GLN A 132 24.36 -0.40 -2.51
CA GLN A 132 23.42 0.68 -2.84
C GLN A 132 23.12 0.68 -4.34
N GLN A 133 24.15 0.47 -5.17
CA GLN A 133 23.96 0.27 -6.60
C GLN A 133 23.12 -0.99 -6.88
N LEU A 134 23.40 -2.10 -6.20
CA LEU A 134 22.61 -3.33 -6.34
C LEU A 134 21.12 -3.08 -6.03
N LEU A 135 20.81 -2.42 -4.90
CA LEU A 135 19.44 -2.14 -4.50
C LEU A 135 18.78 -1.15 -5.46
N ALA A 136 19.49 -0.12 -5.93
CA ALA A 136 18.96 0.82 -6.91
C ALA A 136 18.58 0.13 -8.23
N ASP A 137 19.43 -0.77 -8.73
CA ASP A 137 19.15 -1.54 -9.95
C ASP A 137 17.97 -2.50 -9.76
N GLN A 138 17.85 -3.13 -8.58
CA GLN A 138 16.68 -3.96 -8.24
C GLN A 138 15.40 -3.12 -8.14
N ILE A 139 15.44 -1.94 -7.53
CA ILE A 139 14.29 -1.03 -7.46
C ILE A 139 13.84 -0.65 -8.87
N ALA A 140 14.76 -0.25 -9.75
CA ALA A 140 14.41 0.10 -11.13
C ALA A 140 13.77 -1.09 -11.86
N PHE A 141 14.36 -2.27 -11.73
CA PHE A 141 13.84 -3.48 -12.33
C PHE A 141 12.43 -3.83 -11.83
N VAL A 142 12.20 -3.80 -10.51
CA VAL A 142 10.89 -4.15 -9.92
C VAL A 142 9.85 -3.04 -10.18
N ALA A 143 10.28 -1.78 -10.30
CA ALA A 143 9.40 -0.67 -10.67
C ALA A 143 8.82 -0.85 -12.08
N ASP A 144 9.64 -1.31 -13.03
CA ASP A 144 9.17 -1.63 -14.37
C ASP A 144 8.13 -2.78 -14.36
N ASP A 145 8.35 -3.82 -13.53
CA ASP A 145 7.39 -4.93 -13.36
C ASP A 145 6.06 -4.48 -12.70
N ALA A 146 6.09 -3.44 -11.85
CA ALA A 146 4.90 -2.90 -11.17
C ALA A 146 4.06 -1.96 -12.05
N ALA A 147 4.71 -1.28 -12.99
CA ALA A 147 4.09 -0.31 -13.89
C ALA A 147 3.22 -0.97 -14.97
N VAL A 148 2.32 -0.18 -15.57
CA VAL A 148 1.61 -0.51 -16.80
C VAL A 148 1.87 0.57 -17.83
N ASP A 149 2.28 0.14 -19.03
CA ASP A 149 2.65 1.05 -20.13
C ASP A 149 1.46 1.73 -20.81
N ALA A 150 0.21 1.36 -20.48
CA ALA A 150 -0.98 1.89 -21.14
C ALA A 150 -2.13 2.14 -20.15
N LEU A 151 -2.29 3.40 -19.74
CA LEU A 151 -3.51 3.86 -19.09
C LEU A 151 -4.70 3.75 -20.06
N PRO A 152 -5.91 3.44 -19.59
CA PRO A 152 -7.11 3.41 -20.43
C PRO A 152 -7.27 4.77 -21.16
N PRO A 153 -7.25 4.80 -22.50
CA PRO A 153 -7.23 6.07 -23.26
C PRO A 153 -8.54 6.86 -23.15
N ASP A 154 -9.64 6.18 -22.80
CA ASP A 154 -10.98 6.75 -22.75
C ASP A 154 -11.32 7.40 -21.39
N LEU A 155 -10.42 7.32 -20.40
CA LEU A 155 -10.63 7.90 -19.07
C LEU A 155 -9.83 9.21 -18.89
N PRO A 156 -10.39 10.20 -18.17
CA PRO A 156 -9.61 11.30 -17.62
C PRO A 156 -8.37 10.79 -16.86
N ALA A 157 -7.22 11.44 -17.03
CA ALA A 157 -5.94 10.95 -16.53
C ALA A 157 -5.94 10.59 -15.03
N ALA A 158 -6.63 11.38 -14.20
CA ALA A 158 -6.72 11.12 -12.76
C ALA A 158 -7.56 9.88 -12.43
N GLN A 159 -8.68 9.67 -13.12
CA GLN A 159 -9.47 8.45 -12.99
C GLN A 159 -8.71 7.23 -13.51
N ALA A 160 -7.99 7.39 -14.63
CA ALA A 160 -7.17 6.34 -15.21
C ALA A 160 -6.08 5.85 -14.23
N ARG A 161 -5.45 6.77 -13.47
CA ARG A 161 -4.48 6.41 -12.42
C ARG A 161 -5.09 5.56 -11.31
N VAL A 162 -6.24 5.97 -10.76
CA VAL A 162 -6.91 5.17 -9.71
C VAL A 162 -7.32 3.80 -10.25
N ALA A 163 -7.89 3.75 -11.47
CA ALA A 163 -8.24 2.49 -12.11
C ALA A 163 -7.01 1.57 -12.26
N ASP A 164 -5.87 2.12 -12.68
CA ASP A 164 -4.63 1.36 -12.80
C ASP A 164 -4.10 0.84 -11.45
N GLN A 165 -4.12 1.69 -10.41
CA GLN A 165 -3.71 1.29 -9.06
C GLN A 165 -4.61 0.17 -8.51
N VAL A 166 -5.93 0.23 -8.74
CA VAL A 166 -6.87 -0.83 -8.36
C VAL A 166 -6.61 -2.11 -9.17
N ASN A 167 -6.33 -2.00 -10.48
CA ASN A 167 -6.01 -3.14 -11.32
C ASN A 167 -4.76 -3.91 -10.86
N ALA A 168 -3.81 -3.25 -10.20
CA ALA A 168 -2.63 -3.91 -9.64
C ALA A 168 -2.99 -4.97 -8.58
N PHE A 169 -4.09 -4.81 -7.83
CA PHE A 169 -4.54 -5.82 -6.85
C PHE A 169 -5.08 -7.10 -7.49
N HIS A 170 -5.40 -7.05 -8.78
CA HIS A 170 -5.93 -8.17 -9.56
C HIS A 170 -4.85 -8.84 -10.43
N SER A 171 -3.62 -8.31 -10.43
CA SER A 171 -2.51 -8.80 -11.23
C SER A 171 -1.40 -9.31 -10.33
N ASP A 172 -1.20 -10.63 -10.28
CA ASP A 172 -0.21 -11.25 -9.39
C ASP A 172 1.24 -10.74 -9.59
N PRO A 173 1.73 -10.57 -10.83
CA PRO A 173 3.03 -9.96 -11.05
C PRO A 173 3.12 -8.53 -10.49
N ARG A 174 2.09 -7.70 -10.72
CA ARG A 174 2.09 -6.30 -10.28
C ARG A 174 1.94 -6.17 -8.77
N ALA A 175 1.07 -6.97 -8.15
CA ALA A 175 0.91 -7.03 -6.71
C ALA A 175 2.22 -7.45 -6.03
N THR A 176 2.85 -8.51 -6.54
CA THR A 176 4.15 -8.99 -6.05
C THR A 176 5.22 -7.91 -6.19
N ALA A 177 5.34 -7.27 -7.36
CA ALA A 177 6.31 -6.21 -7.59
C ALA A 177 6.05 -5.00 -6.67
N THR A 178 4.79 -4.59 -6.49
CA THR A 178 4.42 -3.48 -5.60
C THR A 178 4.83 -3.77 -4.15
N LEU A 179 4.54 -4.97 -3.63
CA LEU A 179 4.92 -5.35 -2.27
C LEU A 179 6.44 -5.43 -2.08
N ARG A 180 7.18 -5.89 -3.11
CA ARG A 180 8.65 -5.87 -3.11
C ARG A 180 9.22 -4.46 -3.09
N LEU A 181 8.63 -3.53 -3.83
CA LEU A 181 9.05 -2.12 -3.84
C LEU A 181 8.92 -1.48 -2.45
N LEU A 182 7.87 -1.81 -1.69
CA LEU A 182 7.74 -1.30 -0.32
C LEU A 182 8.95 -1.70 0.53
N THR A 183 9.29 -2.99 0.55
CA THR A 183 10.49 -3.47 1.25
C THR A 183 11.76 -2.81 0.71
N LEU A 184 11.99 -2.82 -0.61
CA LEU A 184 13.22 -2.30 -1.23
C LEU A 184 13.42 -0.79 -1.01
N THR A 185 12.34 -0.04 -0.85
CA THR A 185 12.39 1.40 -0.54
C THR A 185 12.49 1.68 0.96
N GLY A 186 12.67 0.64 1.77
CA GLY A 186 12.91 0.74 3.22
C GLY A 186 11.67 0.66 4.08
N LEU A 187 10.48 0.53 3.49
CA LEU A 187 9.24 0.32 4.21
C LEU A 187 9.01 -1.18 4.42
N THR A 188 9.84 -1.79 5.27
CA THR A 188 9.71 -3.20 5.68
C THR A 188 8.40 -3.46 6.39
N ARG A 189 7.99 -4.73 6.53
CA ARG A 189 6.72 -5.07 7.19
C ARG A 189 6.64 -4.52 8.61
N GLN A 190 7.75 -4.60 9.35
CA GLN A 190 7.84 -4.06 10.71
C GLN A 190 7.81 -2.53 10.72
N ALA A 191 8.51 -1.86 9.81
CA ALA A 191 8.50 -0.41 9.71
C ALA A 191 7.09 0.11 9.37
N ALA A 192 6.45 -0.49 8.37
CA ALA A 192 5.07 -0.20 8.00
C ALA A 192 4.11 -0.37 9.18
N ARG A 193 4.21 -1.49 9.91
CA ARG A 193 3.38 -1.76 11.09
C ARG A 193 3.59 -0.75 12.22
N SER A 194 4.81 -0.22 12.36
CA SER A 194 5.14 0.74 13.41
C SER A 194 4.65 2.17 13.10
N CYS A 195 4.27 2.44 11.85
CA CYS A 195 3.79 3.75 11.40
C CYS A 195 2.26 3.90 11.46
N VAL A 196 1.53 2.84 11.81
CA VAL A 196 0.07 2.81 11.80
C VAL A 196 -0.49 2.57 13.20
N ASP A 197 -1.73 3.02 13.45
CA ASP A 197 -2.44 2.81 14.72
C ASP A 197 -3.14 1.44 14.71
N THR A 198 -2.46 0.40 15.20
CA THR A 198 -2.99 -0.97 15.17
C THR A 198 -4.30 -1.12 15.96
N ASP A 199 -4.45 -0.41 17.08
CA ASP A 199 -5.66 -0.47 17.90
C ASP A 199 -6.87 0.09 17.13
N LEU A 200 -6.64 1.11 16.29
CA LEU A 200 -7.66 1.66 15.40
C LEU A 200 -8.01 0.71 14.25
N TYR A 201 -7.05 0.00 13.66
CA TYR A 201 -7.34 -1.06 12.69
C TYR A 201 -8.16 -2.19 13.30
N ASP A 202 -7.80 -2.66 14.50
CA ASP A 202 -8.53 -3.71 15.21
C ASP A 202 -9.97 -3.29 15.51
N ALA A 203 -10.18 -2.02 15.85
CA ALA A 203 -11.52 -1.50 16.10
C ALA A 203 -12.38 -1.39 14.83
N VAL A 204 -11.78 -1.03 13.70
CA VAL A 204 -12.47 -1.03 12.40
C VAL A 204 -12.73 -2.48 11.92
N ALA A 205 -11.84 -3.42 12.23
CA ALA A 205 -12.01 -4.84 11.94
C ALA A 205 -13.14 -5.48 12.79
N ALA A 206 -13.39 -4.98 13.99
CA ALA A 206 -14.48 -5.45 14.85
C ALA A 206 -15.89 -5.02 14.39
N VAL A 207 -16.01 -4.21 13.33
CA VAL A 207 -17.29 -3.82 12.74
C VAL A 207 -17.82 -4.96 11.86
N GLU A 208 -18.88 -5.63 12.31
CA GLU A 208 -19.42 -6.82 11.64
C GLU A 208 -20.03 -6.53 10.26
N ASP A 209 -20.63 -5.35 10.07
CA ASP A 209 -21.26 -4.96 8.80
C ASP A 209 -20.20 -4.42 7.82
N PRO A 210 -19.90 -5.13 6.71
CA PRO A 210 -18.89 -4.70 5.74
C PRO A 210 -19.23 -3.35 5.09
N THR A 211 -20.52 -3.01 4.99
CA THR A 211 -20.97 -1.75 4.39
C THR A 211 -20.69 -0.54 5.28
N GLN A 212 -20.58 -0.77 6.60
CA GLN A 212 -20.16 0.24 7.58
C GLN A 212 -18.63 0.23 7.77
N ALA A 213 -18.00 -0.94 7.70
CA ALA A 213 -16.55 -1.08 7.87
C ALA A 213 -15.75 -0.47 6.70
N ALA A 214 -16.20 -0.64 5.45
CA ALA A 214 -15.44 -0.21 4.28
C ALA A 214 -15.19 1.31 4.22
N PRO A 215 -16.17 2.21 4.46
CA PRO A 215 -15.92 3.65 4.52
C PRO A 215 -14.90 4.05 5.61
N LEU A 216 -14.99 3.43 6.80
CA LEU A 216 -14.05 3.69 7.90
C LEU A 216 -12.64 3.23 7.55
N ARG A 217 -12.52 2.06 6.92
CA ARG A 217 -11.24 1.51 6.47
C ARG A 217 -10.61 2.39 5.40
N VAL A 218 -11.38 2.85 4.40
CA VAL A 218 -10.89 3.79 3.38
C VAL A 218 -10.40 5.10 4.01
N ALA A 219 -11.15 5.67 4.96
CA ALA A 219 -10.74 6.88 5.67
C ALA A 219 -9.43 6.67 6.45
N LEU A 220 -9.32 5.57 7.19
CA LEU A 220 -8.12 5.21 7.95
C LEU A 220 -6.90 5.05 7.03
N LEU A 221 -7.04 4.27 5.96
CA LEU A 221 -5.98 4.01 4.98
C LEU A 221 -5.50 5.30 4.31
N ALA A 222 -6.41 6.20 3.94
CA ALA A 222 -6.06 7.47 3.34
C ALA A 222 -5.28 8.38 4.31
N LEU A 223 -5.68 8.43 5.58
CA LEU A 223 -5.00 9.22 6.61
C LEU A 223 -3.62 8.67 6.95
N ASP A 224 -3.44 7.35 6.98
CA ASP A 224 -2.13 6.73 7.21
C ASP A 224 -1.21 6.94 6.01
N ALA A 225 -1.71 6.82 4.78
CA ALA A 225 -0.93 7.12 3.58
C ALA A 225 -0.46 8.58 3.53
N LEU A 226 -1.32 9.52 3.92
CA LEU A 226 -0.97 10.94 4.04
C LEU A 226 0.14 11.16 5.10
N ALA A 227 0.02 10.50 6.25
CA ALA A 227 1.03 10.61 7.30
C ALA A 227 2.39 10.04 6.83
N LEU A 228 2.37 8.92 6.08
CA LEU A 228 3.57 8.29 5.53
C LEU A 228 4.24 9.11 4.44
N SER A 229 3.49 9.89 3.65
CA SER A 229 4.08 10.80 2.65
C SER A 229 4.77 12.02 3.27
N GLY A 230 4.58 12.24 4.57
CA GLY A 230 5.07 13.42 5.28
C GLY A 230 4.23 14.67 5.02
N GLU A 231 3.11 14.54 4.32
CA GLU A 231 2.17 15.63 4.12
C GLU A 231 1.44 15.96 5.43
N THR A 232 1.26 17.24 5.67
CA THR A 232 0.66 17.76 6.91
C THR A 232 -0.65 18.49 6.67
N SER A 233 -1.18 18.47 5.45
CA SER A 233 -2.42 19.14 5.09
C SER A 233 -3.17 18.36 4.03
N LEU A 234 -4.48 18.47 4.03
CA LEU A 234 -5.35 17.82 3.04
C LEU A 234 -6.18 18.90 2.30
N PRO A 235 -6.40 18.80 0.98
CA PRO A 235 -7.33 19.69 0.27
C PRO A 235 -8.69 19.71 0.97
N ALA A 236 -9.31 20.90 1.07
CA ALA A 236 -10.56 21.06 1.82
C ALA A 236 -11.68 20.13 1.34
N ASP A 237 -11.77 19.88 0.03
CA ASP A 237 -12.72 18.93 -0.54
C ASP A 237 -12.37 17.47 -0.20
N ALA A 238 -11.10 17.06 -0.24
CA ALA A 238 -10.69 15.74 0.23
C ALA A 238 -10.96 15.54 1.74
N HIS A 239 -10.76 16.58 2.54
CA HIS A 239 -11.11 16.59 3.97
C HIS A 239 -12.59 16.31 4.20
N ASP A 240 -13.47 17.03 3.49
CA ASP A 240 -14.91 16.82 3.57
C ASP A 240 -15.32 15.40 3.13
N ILE A 241 -14.62 14.80 2.15
CA ILE A 241 -14.82 13.40 1.75
C ILE A 241 -14.49 12.45 2.91
N VAL A 242 -13.33 12.60 3.56
CA VAL A 242 -12.92 11.75 4.68
C VAL A 242 -13.91 11.86 5.83
N VAL A 243 -14.32 13.07 6.22
CA VAL A 243 -15.34 13.30 7.27
C VAL A 243 -16.66 12.63 6.89
N ARG A 244 -17.07 12.70 5.63
CA ARG A 244 -18.29 12.05 5.15
C ARG A 244 -18.19 10.53 5.23
N LEU A 245 -17.06 9.92 4.87
CA LEU A 245 -16.83 8.47 4.99
C LEU A 245 -16.96 8.01 6.45
N VAL A 246 -16.36 8.75 7.38
CA VAL A 246 -16.44 8.46 8.82
C VAL A 246 -17.88 8.53 9.35
N ASN A 247 -18.71 9.38 8.74
CA ASN A 247 -20.11 9.56 9.13
C ASN A 247 -21.09 8.58 8.48
N GLN A 248 -20.73 7.96 7.35
CA GLN A 248 -21.57 7.00 6.62
C GLN A 248 -21.75 5.65 7.35
N ALA A 249 -20.85 5.32 8.27
CA ALA A 249 -20.87 4.08 9.04
C ALA A 249 -21.82 4.12 10.26
N GLY A 250 -22.98 4.79 10.14
CA GLY A 250 -23.87 5.15 11.26
C GLY A 250 -25.34 5.04 10.95
#